data_AF-A0A7K7IQX0-F1
#
_entry.id   AF-A0A7K7IQX0-F1
#
_cell.length_a   1.000
_cell.length_b   1.000
_cell.length_c   1.000
_cell.angle_alpha   90.00
_cell.angle_beta   90.00
_cell.angle_gamma   90.00
#
_symmetry.space_group_name_H-M   'P 1'
#
loop_
_entity.id
_entity.type
_entity.pdbx_description
1 polymer ?
#
loop_
_entity_poly.entity_id
_entity_poly.type
_entity_poly.pdbx_seq_one_letter_code
_entity_poly.pdbx_strand_id
1 'polypeptide(L)' 'FDPRHYLGTHCYNWPKTGPHRLRFLLESVKDLRETLKKKGSTLVVRKGKPEDVVCDLITQLGSVTAVVFHEEVREIL' A
#
# COMPACT_ATOMS: atom_id res chain seq x y z
N PHE A 1 1.12 3.64 0.58
CA PHE A 1 2.37 3.95 -0.14
C PHE A 1 3.54 3.81 0.82
N ASP A 2 4.18 2.65 0.83
CA ASP A 2 5.36 2.39 1.67
C ASP A 2 6.57 3.13 1.12
N PRO A 3 7.24 4.02 1.90
CA PRO A 3 8.42 4.73 1.43
C PRO A 3 9.53 3.80 0.91
N ARG A 4 9.67 2.58 1.46
CA ARG A 4 10.70 1.60 1.08
C ARG A 4 10.62 1.16 -0.38
N HIS A 5 9.45 1.26 -1.01
CA HIS A 5 9.23 0.92 -2.42
C HIS A 5 9.75 1.99 -3.40
N TYR A 6 10.07 3.18 -2.91
CA TYR A 6 10.53 4.32 -3.71
C TYR A 6 11.98 4.71 -3.42
N LEU A 7 12.68 3.90 -2.63
CA LEU A 7 14.13 4.01 -2.40
C LEU A 7 14.92 3.34 -3.54
N GLY A 8 16.25 3.35 -3.44
CA GLY A 8 17.12 2.62 -4.36
C GLY A 8 17.12 1.11 -4.15
N THR A 9 17.41 0.34 -5.20
CA THR A 9 17.59 -1.12 -5.15
C THR A 9 18.79 -1.48 -4.29
N HIS A 10 18.77 -2.67 -3.69
CA HIS A 10 19.76 -3.10 -2.71
C HIS A 10 21.21 -3.03 -3.24
N CYS A 11 21.44 -3.57 -4.45
CA CYS A 11 22.80 -3.79 -4.95
C CYS A 11 23.38 -2.60 -5.72
N TYR A 12 22.52 -1.75 -6.30
CA TYR A 12 22.94 -0.76 -7.30
C TYR A 12 22.26 0.61 -7.14
N ASN A 13 21.40 0.79 -6.14
CA ASN A 13 20.72 2.04 -5.84
C ASN A 13 19.87 2.63 -6.99
N TRP A 14 19.49 1.83 -7.99
CA TRP A 14 18.52 2.23 -9.01
C TRP A 14 17.16 2.49 -8.37
N PRO A 15 16.30 3.38 -8.90
CA PRO A 15 14.96 3.54 -8.37
C PRO A 15 14.23 2.19 -8.31
N LYS A 16 13.88 1.72 -7.09
CA LYS A 16 13.14 0.46 -6.92
C LYS A 16 11.89 0.48 -7.78
N THR A 17 11.19 1.61 -7.80
CA THR A 17 10.02 1.87 -8.64
C THR A 17 10.30 3.00 -9.62
N GLY A 18 10.45 2.64 -10.90
CA GLY A 18 10.60 3.59 -12.00
C GLY A 18 9.30 4.34 -12.35
N PRO A 19 9.40 5.41 -13.17
CA PRO A 19 8.28 6.32 -13.45
C PRO A 19 7.08 5.64 -14.13
N HIS A 20 7.33 4.72 -15.06
CA HIS A 20 6.25 3.99 -15.74
C HIS A 20 5.42 3.13 -14.78
N ARG A 21 6.09 2.39 -13.89
CA ARG A 21 5.41 1.56 -12.90
C ARG A 21 4.72 2.39 -11.82
N LEU A 22 5.33 3.52 -11.43
CA LEU A 22 4.69 4.46 -10.51
C LEU A 22 3.40 5.03 -11.10
N ARG A 23 3.41 5.44 -12.38
CA ARG A 23 2.20 5.93 -13.06
C ARG A 23 1.12 4.86 -13.08
N PHE A 24 1.44 3.65 -13.52
CA PHE A 24 0.51 2.53 -13.53
C PHE A 24 -0.08 2.27 -12.13
N LEU A 25 0.75 2.21 -11.09
CA LEU A 25 0.29 2.02 -9.70
C LEU A 25 -0.68 3.11 -9.24
N LEU A 26 -0.39 4.39 -9.54
CA LEU A 26 -1.26 5.50 -9.18
C LEU A 26 -2.60 5.43 -9.92
N GLU A 27 -2.59 5.06 -11.19
CA GLU A 27 -3.79 4.83 -12.01
C GLU A 27 -4.62 3.67 -11.46
N SER A 28 -4.00 2.54 -11.12
CA SER A 28 -4.67 1.38 -10.51
C SER A 28 -5.31 1.71 -9.15
N VAL A 29 -4.62 2.43 -8.28
CA VAL A 29 -5.16 2.85 -6.97
C VAL A 29 -6.32 3.83 -7.13
N LYS A 30 -6.23 4.74 -8.11
CA LYS A 30 -7.32 5.67 -8.43
C LYS A 30 -8.55 4.91 -8.93
N ASP A 31 -8.37 3.98 -9.86
CA ASP A 31 -9.46 3.17 -10.40
C ASP A 31 -10.13 2.30 -9.31
N LEU A 32 -9.33 1.65 -8.45
CA LEU A 32 -9.85 0.87 -7.32
C LEU A 32 -10.73 1.71 -6.38
N ARG A 33 -10.30 2.94 -6.06
CA ARG A 33 -11.09 3.86 -5.24
C ARG A 33 -12.44 4.16 -5.88
N GLU A 34 -12.46 4.47 -7.17
CA GLU A 34 -13.70 4.80 -7.88
C GLU A 34 -14.63 3.58 -7.99
N THR A 35 -14.06 2.38 -8.19
CA THR A 35 -14.81 1.12 -8.18
C THR A 35 -15.44 0.83 -6.82
N LEU A 36 -14.72 1.06 -5.71
CA LEU A 36 -15.28 0.88 -4.35
C LEU A 36 -16.36 1.90 -4.02
N LYS A 37 -16.19 3.17 -4.44
CA LYS A 37 -17.23 4.21 -4.31
C LYS A 37 -18.53 3.85 -5.02
N LYS A 38 -18.45 3.33 -6.24
CA LYS A 38 -19.63 2.85 -6.99
C LYS A 38 -20.39 1.73 -6.26
N LYS A 39 -19.72 1.00 -5.36
CA LYS A 39 -20.30 -0.06 -4.53
C LYS A 39 -20.71 0.41 -3.13
N GLY A 40 -20.72 1.72 -2.86
CA GLY A 40 -21.10 2.29 -1.56
C GLY A 40 -20.01 2.25 -0.49
N SER A 41 -18.74 2.00 -0.87
CA SER A 41 -17.58 1.99 0.03
C SER A 41 -16.56 3.07 -0.35
N THR A 42 -15.33 3.01 0.15
CA THR A 42 -14.24 3.91 -0.22
C THR A 42 -12.87 3.26 -0.04
N LEU A 43 -11.82 3.91 -0.56
CA LEU A 43 -10.43 3.51 -0.36
C LEU A 43 -9.66 4.61 0.39
N VAL A 44 -9.29 4.31 1.64
CA VAL A 44 -8.39 5.16 2.43
C VAL A 44 -6.97 4.95 1.93
N VAL A 45 -6.32 6.02 1.50
CA VAL A 45 -4.93 5.99 1.03
C VAL A 45 -4.06 6.76 2.04
N ARG A 46 -2.95 6.14 2.42
CA ARG A 46 -1.94 6.69 3.35
C ARG A 46 -0.53 6.45 2.81
N LYS A 47 0.41 7.28 3.26
CA LYS A 47 1.85 7.12 3.02
C LYS A 47 2.53 6.82 4.36
N GLY A 48 3.38 5.80 4.40
CA GLY A 48 4.01 5.32 5.62
C GLY A 48 4.28 3.82 5.54
N LYS A 49 5.06 3.29 6.48
CA LYS A 49 5.28 1.85 6.59
C LYS A 49 3.94 1.19 6.96
N PRO A 50 3.53 0.09 6.29
CA PRO A 50 2.28 -0.59 6.58
C PRO A 50 2.11 -0.95 8.05
N GLU A 51 3.16 -1.45 8.69
CA GLU A 51 3.16 -1.83 10.11
C GLU A 51 2.80 -0.66 11.04
N ASP A 52 3.28 0.55 10.76
CA ASP A 52 2.98 1.74 11.57
C ASP A 52 1.56 2.26 11.26
N VAL A 53 1.25 2.41 9.97
CA VAL A 53 -0.01 3.01 9.52
C VAL A 53 -1.21 2.14 9.89
N VAL A 54 -1.10 0.82 9.79
CA VAL A 54 -2.19 -0.10 10.15
C VAL A 54 -2.41 -0.10 11.66
N CYS A 55 -1.34 -0.10 12.47
CA CYS A 55 -1.45 0.03 13.92
C CYS A 55 -2.12 1.35 14.34
N ASP A 56 -1.73 2.47 13.73
CA ASP A 56 -2.35 3.77 13.99
C ASP A 56 -3.84 3.76 13.65
N LEU A 57 -4.23 3.17 12.51
CA LEU A 57 -5.62 3.08 12.10
C LEU A 57 -6.45 2.22 13.04
N ILE A 58 -5.94 1.07 13.49
CA ILE A 58 -6.63 0.21 14.46
C ILE A 58 -6.87 0.99 15.76
N THR A 59 -5.85 1.71 16.23
CA THR A 59 -5.93 2.52 17.46
C THR A 59 -6.96 3.65 17.32
N GLN A 60 -6.97 4.35 16.18
CA GLN A 60 -7.90 5.44 15.91
C GLN A 60 -9.35 4.98 15.77
N LEU A 61 -9.59 3.80 15.19
CA LEU A 61 -10.94 3.26 15.00
C LEU A 61 -11.53 2.65 16.27
N GLY A 62 -10.68 2.31 17.26
CA GLY A 62 -11.07 1.82 18.58
C GLY A 62 -11.56 0.37 18.62
N SER A 63 -12.41 -0.03 17.67
CA SER A 63 -12.92 -1.41 17.55
C SER A 63 -12.68 -1.96 16.15
N VAL A 64 -11.69 -2.85 16.04
CA VAL A 64 -11.37 -3.59 14.81
C VAL A 64 -11.27 -5.08 15.16
N THR A 65 -12.18 -5.89 14.66
CA THR A 65 -12.22 -7.33 14.94
C THR A 65 -11.20 -8.13 14.13
N ALA A 66 -10.91 -7.69 12.91
CA ALA A 66 -9.99 -8.39 12.01
C ALA A 66 -9.35 -7.43 11.01
N VAL A 67 -8.12 -7.77 10.61
CA VAL A 67 -7.42 -7.17 9.46
C VAL A 67 -7.20 -8.28 8.44
N VAL A 68 -7.68 -8.07 7.21
CA VAL A 68 -7.60 -9.06 6.13
C VAL A 68 -6.68 -8.53 5.04
N PHE A 69 -5.75 -9.38 4.58
CA PHE A 69 -4.81 -9.08 3.51
C PHE A 69 -4.44 -10.37 2.77
N HIS A 70 -3.91 -10.24 1.55
CA HIS A 70 -3.38 -11.38 0.80
C HIS A 70 -1.96 -11.70 1.27
N GLU A 71 -1.65 -12.99 1.42
CA GLU A 71 -0.30 -13.44 1.75
C GLU A 71 0.65 -13.23 0.56
N GLU A 72 1.86 -12.76 0.86
CA GLU A 72 2.94 -12.59 -0.12
C GLU A 72 3.96 -13.72 0.09
N VAL A 73 4.46 -14.30 -1.01
CA VAL A 73 5.49 -15.33 -0.93
C VAL A 73 6.82 -14.69 -0.53
N ARG A 74 7.43 -15.22 0.54
CA ARG A 74 8.78 -14.84 0.96
C ARG A 74 9.71 -16.02 0.74
N GLU A 75 10.64 -15.89 -0.20
CA GLU A 75 11.81 -16.78 -0.21
C GLU A 75 12.67 -16.40 1.00
N ILE A 76 12.79 -17.33 1.94
CA ILE A 76 13.76 -17.25 3.04
C ILE A 76 15.11 -17.61 2.41
N LEU A 77 15.94 -16.59 2.17
CA LEU A 77 17.38 -16.77 1.95
C LEU A 77 18.10 -16.84 3.29
#